data_AF-A0A8T3YED4-F1
#
_entry.id   AF-A0A8T3YED4-F1
#
_cell.length_a   1.000
_cell.length_b   1.000
_cell.length_c   1.000
_cell.angle_alpha   90.00
_cell.angle_beta   90.00
_cell.angle_gamma   90.00
#
_symmetry.space_group_name_H-M   'P 1'
#
loop_
_entity.id
_entity.type
_entity.pdbx_description
1 polymer ?
#
loop_
_entity_poly.entity_id
_entity_poly.type
_entity_poly.pdbx_seq_one_letter_code
_entity_poly.pdbx_strand_id
1 'polypeptide(L)'
;NILVVGGTASGKTSLLNVLTTLIPPSHRIISIEDTREIQLPGFLHWVPLTTRPANPEGKGEVTMLDLMINSLRMRPDRIIVGEIRRAREAEVLFEAIHTGHSVYSTIHANTAEETIKRLINPPIGLPMSMLGALDLIAVMHRDRRKEIRRLLEVVELAGSGSDKSVEPNPVFRWIPSDEIITLNKPTRVLNQLKLYAGMDYDAFVQDQRQRVAVLDWLVKGKVNDIDAVGKIISEYYNSKDKVLKRVGYKD
;
A
#
# COMPACT_ATOMS: atom_id res chain seq x y z
N ASN A 1 -4.14 2.33 -4.81
CA ASN A 1 -2.96 3.19 -4.59
C ASN A 1 -2.84 3.50 -3.12
N ILE A 2 -1.73 3.10 -2.50
CA ILE A 2 -1.52 3.22 -1.05
C ILE A 2 -0.19 3.88 -0.76
N LEU A 3 -0.20 4.92 0.07
CA LEU A 3 1.01 5.47 0.68
C LEU A 3 1.12 5.00 2.12
N VAL A 4 2.24 4.37 2.46
CA VAL A 4 2.58 4.03 3.84
C VAL A 4 3.50 5.11 4.40
N VAL A 5 3.05 5.81 5.42
CA VAL A 5 3.74 6.97 5.98
C VAL A 5 4.13 6.74 7.43
N GLY A 6 4.97 7.60 7.98
CA GLY A 6 5.47 7.52 9.34
C GLY A 6 6.89 8.05 9.48
N GLY A 7 7.28 8.33 10.73
CA GLY A 7 8.64 8.77 11.04
C GLY A 7 9.71 7.72 10.72
N THR A 8 10.99 8.10 10.84
CA THR A 8 12.11 7.18 10.69
C THR A 8 12.00 5.98 11.64
N ALA A 9 12.28 4.78 11.11
CA ALA A 9 12.21 3.50 11.83
C ALA A 9 10.83 3.14 12.42
N SER A 10 9.74 3.76 11.92
CA SER A 10 8.37 3.41 12.34
C SER A 10 7.86 2.08 11.77
N GLY A 11 8.57 1.50 10.79
CA GLY A 11 8.18 0.25 10.13
C GLY A 11 7.42 0.44 8.82
N LYS A 12 7.57 1.61 8.14
CA LYS A 12 6.93 1.88 6.84
C LYS A 12 7.19 0.79 5.82
N THR A 13 8.46 0.49 5.51
CA THR A 13 8.81 -0.54 4.53
C THR A 13 8.33 -1.91 4.98
N SER A 14 8.36 -2.21 6.28
CA SER A 14 7.85 -3.48 6.80
C SER A 14 6.35 -3.66 6.56
N LEU A 15 5.53 -2.63 6.83
CA LEU A 15 4.10 -2.68 6.52
C LEU A 15 3.88 -2.73 5.01
N LEU A 16 4.61 -1.94 4.23
CA LEU A 16 4.56 -1.99 2.77
C LEU A 16 4.83 -3.41 2.27
N ASN A 17 5.86 -4.08 2.79
CA ASN A 17 6.19 -5.46 2.42
C ASN A 17 5.07 -6.46 2.80
N VAL A 18 4.39 -6.26 3.93
CA VAL A 18 3.22 -7.08 4.28
C VAL A 18 2.10 -6.87 3.27
N LEU A 19 1.77 -5.62 2.93
CA LEU A 19 0.71 -5.31 1.96
C LEU A 19 0.99 -5.89 0.58
N THR A 20 2.25 -5.95 0.16
CA THR A 20 2.64 -6.47 -1.16
C THR A 20 2.49 -7.99 -1.25
N THR A 21 2.53 -8.73 -0.13
CA THR A 21 2.18 -10.16 -0.12
C THR A 21 0.70 -10.45 -0.39
N LEU A 22 -0.17 -9.43 -0.25
CA LEU A 22 -1.60 -9.53 -0.50
C LEU A 22 -1.98 -9.27 -1.97
N ILE A 23 -1.00 -8.95 -2.82
CA ILE A 23 -1.20 -8.74 -4.26
C ILE A 23 -1.62 -10.07 -4.93
N PRO A 24 -2.58 -10.06 -5.87
CA PRO A 24 -2.96 -11.27 -6.59
C PRO A 24 -1.77 -11.94 -7.29
N PRO A 25 -1.68 -13.29 -7.27
CA PRO A 25 -0.52 -14.01 -7.78
C PRO A 25 -0.32 -13.90 -9.29
N SER A 26 -1.36 -13.53 -10.04
CA SER A 26 -1.32 -13.31 -11.49
C SER A 26 -0.69 -11.97 -11.89
N HIS A 27 -0.50 -11.05 -10.95
CA HIS A 27 -0.02 -9.70 -11.24
C HIS A 27 1.49 -9.68 -11.41
N ARG A 28 1.96 -8.92 -12.41
CA ARG A 28 3.36 -8.55 -12.57
C ARG A 28 3.71 -7.38 -11.63
N ILE A 29 4.68 -7.61 -10.76
CA ILE A 29 5.10 -6.67 -9.73
C ILE A 29 6.49 -6.13 -10.08
N ILE A 30 6.67 -4.82 -10.00
CA ILE A 30 7.98 -4.17 -10.10
C ILE A 30 8.25 -3.44 -8.79
N SER A 31 9.35 -3.76 -8.10
CA SER A 31 9.82 -2.96 -6.97
C SER A 31 11.00 -2.09 -7.37
N ILE A 32 11.08 -0.88 -6.82
CA ILE A 32 12.10 0.12 -7.12
C ILE A 32 12.61 0.67 -5.79
N GLU A 33 13.87 0.39 -5.46
CA GLU A 33 14.42 0.66 -4.14
C GLU A 33 15.84 1.22 -4.21
N ASP A 34 16.23 2.07 -3.25
CA ASP A 34 17.64 2.47 -3.10
C ASP A 34 18.48 1.33 -2.51
N THR A 35 17.91 0.62 -1.56
CA THR A 35 18.48 -0.56 -0.93
C THR A 35 17.39 -1.60 -0.86
N ARG A 36 17.71 -2.85 -1.22
CA ARG A 36 16.73 -3.92 -1.31
C ARG A 36 16.23 -4.31 0.08
N GLU A 37 14.98 -3.98 0.38
CA GLU A 37 14.28 -4.26 1.64
C GLU A 37 13.03 -5.13 1.41
N ILE A 38 12.34 -4.94 0.28
CA ILE A 38 11.16 -5.72 -0.10
C ILE A 38 11.55 -7.16 -0.41
N GLN A 39 10.77 -8.08 0.14
CA GLN A 39 10.85 -9.50 -0.11
C GLN A 39 9.46 -9.98 -0.49
N LEU A 40 9.34 -10.72 -1.58
CA LEU A 40 8.08 -11.30 -2.02
C LEU A 40 8.20 -12.82 -2.11
N PRO A 41 7.08 -13.55 -2.02
CA PRO A 41 7.07 -14.98 -2.28
C PRO A 41 7.71 -15.31 -3.63
N GLY A 42 8.59 -16.30 -3.67
CA GLY A 42 9.45 -16.60 -4.82
C GLY A 42 8.70 -17.05 -6.08
N PHE A 43 7.44 -17.47 -5.93
CA PHE A 43 6.57 -17.87 -7.05
C PHE A 43 5.82 -16.70 -7.70
N LEU A 44 5.90 -15.48 -7.16
CA LEU A 44 5.28 -14.31 -7.75
C LEU A 44 6.09 -13.79 -8.95
N HIS A 45 5.39 -13.22 -9.93
CA HIS A 45 6.02 -12.57 -11.08
C HIS A 45 6.58 -11.20 -10.68
N TRP A 46 7.78 -11.20 -10.10
CA TRP A 46 8.41 -10.02 -9.52
C TRP A 46 9.71 -9.64 -10.24
N VAL A 47 9.83 -8.35 -10.59
CA VAL A 47 11.06 -7.74 -11.09
C VAL A 47 11.57 -6.70 -10.08
N PRO A 48 12.61 -7.03 -9.30
CA PRO A 48 13.25 -6.08 -8.39
C PRO A 48 14.25 -5.19 -9.14
N LEU A 49 14.09 -3.87 -8.99
CA LEU A 49 14.99 -2.85 -9.51
C LEU A 49 15.65 -2.10 -8.34
N THR A 50 16.94 -1.80 -8.45
CA THR A 50 17.70 -1.09 -7.42
C THR A 50 18.50 0.04 -8.05
N THR A 51 18.56 1.18 -7.37
CA THR A 51 19.37 2.32 -7.83
C THR A 51 20.85 1.97 -7.84
N ARG A 52 21.63 2.69 -8.64
CA ARG A 52 23.08 2.50 -8.72
C ARG A 52 23.76 3.86 -8.67
N PRO A 53 24.67 4.11 -7.71
CA PRO A 53 25.43 5.35 -7.70
C PRO A 53 26.37 5.41 -8.91
N ALA A 54 26.79 6.62 -9.29
CA ALA A 54 27.87 6.81 -10.24
C ALA A 54 29.17 6.12 -9.77
N ASN A 55 29.97 5.67 -10.73
CA ASN A 55 31.34 5.24 -10.48
C ASN A 55 32.26 6.45 -10.14
N PRO A 56 33.53 6.24 -9.74
CA PRO A 56 34.44 7.34 -9.40
C PRO A 56 34.63 8.40 -10.51
N GLU A 57 34.42 8.03 -11.78
CA GLU A 57 34.47 8.94 -12.93
C GLU A 57 33.14 9.67 -13.19
N GLY A 58 32.14 9.54 -12.31
CA GLY A 58 30.83 10.19 -12.45
C GLY A 58 29.90 9.54 -13.47
N LYS A 59 30.18 8.31 -13.91
CA LYS A 59 29.43 7.61 -14.97
C LYS A 59 28.58 6.46 -14.42
N GLY A 60 27.51 6.15 -15.15
CA GLY A 60 26.70 4.97 -14.91
C GLY A 60 25.74 5.07 -13.72
N GLU A 61 25.46 6.26 -13.22
CA GLU A 61 24.37 6.45 -12.25
C GLU A 61 23.04 5.97 -12.84
N VAL A 62 22.24 5.31 -12.01
CA VAL A 62 20.85 4.96 -12.30
C VAL A 62 20.04 5.40 -11.08
N THR A 63 19.29 6.48 -11.24
CA THR A 63 18.51 7.08 -10.17
C THR A 63 17.17 6.36 -9.98
N MET A 64 16.51 6.62 -8.85
CA MET A 64 15.13 6.14 -8.63
C MET A 64 14.19 6.63 -9.73
N LEU A 65 14.35 7.89 -10.16
CA LEU A 65 13.56 8.48 -11.23
C LEU A 65 13.73 7.72 -12.55
N ASP A 66 14.96 7.35 -12.92
CA ASP A 66 15.23 6.57 -14.14
C ASP A 66 14.51 5.22 -14.10
N LEU A 67 14.57 4.53 -12.97
CA LEU A 67 13.90 3.24 -12.77
C LEU A 67 12.38 3.38 -12.79
N MET A 68 11.82 4.44 -12.18
CA MET A 68 10.38 4.71 -12.19
C MET A 68 9.88 4.92 -13.61
N ILE A 69 10.52 5.79 -14.38
CA ILE A 69 10.16 6.05 -15.78
C ILE A 69 10.27 4.77 -16.63
N ASN A 70 11.35 4.00 -16.46
CA ASN A 70 11.53 2.76 -17.20
C ASN A 70 10.48 1.70 -16.83
N SER A 71 10.09 1.62 -15.55
CA SER A 71 9.10 0.65 -15.06
C SER A 71 7.73 0.79 -15.73
N LEU A 72 7.33 2.01 -16.09
CA LEU A 72 6.07 2.27 -16.80
C LEU A 72 6.01 1.59 -18.17
N ARG A 73 7.16 1.28 -18.78
CA ARG A 73 7.23 0.60 -20.08
C ARG A 73 7.29 -0.92 -19.95
N MET A 74 7.42 -1.44 -18.74
CA MET A 74 7.56 -2.87 -18.45
C MET A 74 6.22 -3.58 -18.26
N ARG A 75 5.10 -2.89 -18.57
CA ARG A 75 3.71 -3.36 -18.39
C ARG A 75 3.44 -3.94 -16.98
N PRO A 76 3.70 -3.18 -15.90
CA PRO A 76 3.42 -3.66 -14.55
C PRO A 76 1.93 -3.57 -14.21
N ASP A 77 1.43 -4.56 -13.47
CA ASP A 77 0.14 -4.45 -12.78
C ASP A 77 0.28 -3.70 -11.46
N ARG A 78 1.48 -3.76 -10.87
CA ARG A 78 1.81 -3.20 -9.56
C ARG A 78 3.21 -2.60 -9.57
N ILE A 79 3.32 -1.34 -9.18
CA ILE A 79 4.60 -0.65 -8.96
C ILE A 79 4.75 -0.39 -7.47
N ILE A 80 5.87 -0.82 -6.90
CA ILE A 80 6.23 -0.59 -5.51
C ILE A 80 7.46 0.29 -5.50
N VAL A 81 7.37 1.47 -4.90
CA VAL A 81 8.52 2.36 -4.72
C VAL A 81 8.90 2.37 -3.24
N GLY A 82 10.18 2.15 -2.94
CA GLY A 82 10.67 2.03 -1.57
C GLY A 82 10.34 3.28 -0.74
N GLU A 83 10.80 4.45 -1.18
CA GLU A 83 10.49 5.72 -0.53
C GLU A 83 10.57 6.88 -1.54
N ILE A 84 9.52 7.69 -1.63
CA ILE A 84 9.54 8.93 -2.41
C ILE A 84 10.15 10.04 -1.57
N ARG A 85 11.19 10.69 -2.10
CA ARG A 85 11.95 11.74 -1.40
C ARG A 85 11.95 13.05 -2.16
N ARG A 86 11.84 13.01 -3.50
CA ARG A 86 12.02 14.17 -4.38
C ARG A 86 10.72 14.50 -5.14
N ALA A 87 10.61 15.75 -5.58
CA ALA A 87 9.44 16.26 -6.32
C ALA A 87 9.16 15.44 -7.59
N ARG A 88 10.19 15.22 -8.42
CA ARG A 88 10.05 14.45 -9.67
C ARG A 88 9.64 13.00 -9.47
N GLU A 89 10.08 12.37 -8.38
CA GLU A 89 9.65 11.00 -8.04
C GLU A 89 8.15 11.00 -7.68
N ALA A 90 7.68 11.98 -6.89
CA ALA A 90 6.26 12.13 -6.58
C ALA A 90 5.43 12.39 -7.84
N GLU A 91 5.86 13.29 -8.71
CA GLU A 91 5.18 13.57 -9.99
C GLU A 91 5.03 12.30 -10.84
N VAL A 92 6.11 11.57 -11.09
CA VAL A 92 6.06 10.32 -11.87
C VAL A 92 5.19 9.27 -11.19
N LEU A 93 5.21 9.17 -9.86
CA LEU A 93 4.34 8.26 -9.11
C LEU A 93 2.85 8.60 -9.35
N PHE A 94 2.48 9.87 -9.26
CA PHE A 94 1.08 10.29 -9.47
C PHE A 94 0.66 10.22 -10.95
N GLU A 95 1.56 10.47 -11.90
CA GLU A 95 1.33 10.22 -13.32
C GLU A 95 1.10 8.73 -13.60
N ALA A 96 1.87 7.84 -12.96
CA ALA A 96 1.68 6.40 -13.06
C ALA A 96 0.27 5.99 -12.60
N ILE A 97 -0.18 6.57 -11.49
CA ILE A 97 -1.54 6.33 -10.98
C ILE A 97 -2.60 6.78 -11.99
N HIS A 98 -2.47 7.99 -12.55
CA HIS A 98 -3.42 8.53 -13.52
C HIS A 98 -3.46 7.75 -14.83
N THR A 99 -2.34 7.11 -15.20
CA THR A 99 -2.25 6.25 -16.39
C THR A 99 -2.69 4.81 -16.13
N GLY A 100 -3.29 4.53 -14.96
CA GLY A 100 -3.93 3.24 -14.65
C GLY A 100 -3.04 2.24 -13.93
N HIS A 101 -1.80 2.62 -13.56
CA HIS A 101 -0.93 1.75 -12.77
C HIS A 101 -1.33 1.78 -11.30
N SER A 102 -1.39 0.61 -10.66
CA SER A 102 -1.60 0.54 -9.21
C SER A 102 -0.26 0.69 -8.49
N VAL A 103 -0.13 1.75 -7.70
CA VAL A 103 1.14 2.12 -7.05
C VAL A 103 1.06 2.01 -5.53
N TYR A 104 2.16 1.56 -4.94
CA TYR A 104 2.40 1.48 -3.51
C TYR A 104 3.73 2.16 -3.22
N SER A 105 3.80 2.99 -2.19
CA SER A 105 5.06 3.60 -1.82
C SER A 105 5.11 4.00 -0.36
N THR A 106 6.31 4.30 0.14
CA THR A 106 6.45 5.05 1.40
C THR A 106 6.77 6.52 1.17
N ILE A 107 6.44 7.35 2.17
CA ILE A 107 6.87 8.75 2.26
C ILE A 107 7.02 9.12 3.75
N HIS A 108 8.02 9.95 4.07
CA HIS A 108 8.22 10.42 5.43
C HIS A 108 7.24 11.55 5.80
N ALA A 109 6.26 11.23 6.64
CA ALA A 109 5.31 12.16 7.26
C ALA A 109 4.68 11.46 8.48
N ASN A 110 4.28 12.19 9.52
CA ASN A 110 3.79 11.57 10.77
C ASN A 110 2.27 11.44 10.84
N THR A 111 1.53 12.11 9.97
CA THR A 111 0.06 12.05 9.88
C THR A 111 -0.39 12.07 8.42
N ALA A 112 -1.65 11.69 8.17
CA ALA A 112 -2.22 11.82 6.83
C ALA A 112 -2.30 13.30 6.38
N GLU A 113 -2.64 14.21 7.29
CA GLU A 113 -2.68 15.65 6.99
C GLU A 113 -1.31 16.21 6.62
N GLU A 114 -0.26 15.84 7.37
CA GLU A 114 1.12 16.24 7.05
C GLU A 114 1.54 15.68 5.68
N THR A 115 1.13 14.45 5.36
CA THR A 115 1.39 13.81 4.05
C THR A 115 0.77 14.63 2.92
N ILE A 116 -0.51 14.99 3.03
CA ILE A 116 -1.22 15.81 2.05
C ILE A 116 -0.52 17.16 1.88
N LYS A 117 -0.23 17.86 2.99
CA LYS A 117 0.49 19.15 2.96
C LYS A 117 1.85 19.04 2.31
N ARG A 118 2.60 17.98 2.59
CA ARG A 118 3.95 17.75 2.03
C ARG A 118 3.90 17.49 0.53
N LEU A 119 2.86 16.81 0.03
CA LEU A 119 2.70 16.53 -1.39
C LEU A 119 2.33 17.79 -2.18
N ILE A 120 1.47 18.67 -1.65
CA ILE A 120 0.99 19.86 -2.38
C ILE A 120 1.90 21.08 -2.27
N ASN A 121 2.69 21.18 -1.20
CA ASN A 121 3.56 22.34 -0.98
C ASN A 121 5.00 22.02 -1.45
N PRO A 122 5.80 23.06 -1.76
CA PRO A 122 7.24 22.90 -1.95
C PRO A 122 7.89 22.17 -0.75
N PRO A 123 8.87 21.29 -0.99
CA PRO A 123 9.58 21.11 -2.25
C PRO A 123 8.91 20.19 -3.29
N ILE A 124 7.79 19.51 -2.98
CA ILE A 124 7.12 18.60 -3.92
C ILE A 124 6.21 19.37 -4.88
N GLY A 125 5.21 20.09 -4.36
CA GLY A 125 4.40 21.01 -5.17
C GLY A 125 3.39 20.38 -6.13
N LEU A 126 2.79 19.22 -5.82
CA LEU A 126 1.77 18.61 -6.68
C LEU A 126 0.45 19.42 -6.68
N PRO A 127 -0.23 19.56 -7.83
CA PRO A 127 -1.59 20.07 -7.87
C PRO A 127 -2.53 19.24 -6.99
N MET A 128 -3.39 19.91 -6.22
CA MET A 128 -4.37 19.25 -5.33
C MET A 128 -5.25 18.24 -6.08
N SER A 129 -5.56 18.50 -7.36
CA SER A 129 -6.32 17.60 -8.21
C SER A 129 -5.67 16.23 -8.44
N MET A 130 -4.34 16.12 -8.35
CA MET A 130 -3.65 14.83 -8.50
C MET A 130 -3.83 13.94 -7.27
N LEU A 131 -4.04 14.52 -6.09
CA LEU A 131 -4.22 13.74 -4.87
C LEU A 131 -5.49 12.88 -4.88
N GLY A 132 -6.50 13.25 -5.68
CA GLY A 132 -7.72 12.46 -5.84
C GLY A 132 -7.50 11.08 -6.46
N ALA A 133 -6.31 10.82 -7.00
CA ALA A 133 -5.93 9.53 -7.56
C ALA A 133 -5.41 8.53 -6.50
N LEU A 134 -4.95 9.03 -5.35
CA LEU A 134 -4.53 8.22 -4.22
C LEU A 134 -5.77 7.68 -3.48
N ASP A 135 -5.77 6.40 -3.10
CA ASP A 135 -6.93 5.79 -2.44
C ASP A 135 -6.78 5.80 -0.91
N LEU A 136 -5.60 5.42 -0.40
CA LEU A 136 -5.36 5.28 1.04
C LEU A 136 -4.00 5.84 1.46
N ILE A 137 -3.98 6.44 2.66
CA ILE A 137 -2.78 6.74 3.44
C ILE A 137 -2.82 5.86 4.70
N ALA A 138 -1.80 5.03 4.90
CA ALA A 138 -1.62 4.20 6.09
C ALA A 138 -0.48 4.76 6.94
N VAL A 139 -0.77 5.23 8.16
CA VAL A 139 0.19 5.94 9.01
C VAL A 139 0.78 4.98 10.04
N MET A 140 2.09 4.79 10.00
CA MET A 140 2.86 4.01 10.98
C MET A 140 3.41 4.91 12.09
N HIS A 141 3.15 4.51 13.33
CA HIS A 141 3.66 5.15 14.54
C HIS A 141 4.61 4.21 15.29
N ARG A 142 5.68 4.78 15.86
CA ARG A 142 6.57 4.08 16.79
C ARG A 142 6.50 4.78 18.14
N ASP A 143 6.00 4.06 19.13
CA ASP A 143 6.13 4.46 20.52
C ASP A 143 7.54 4.07 20.98
N ARG A 144 8.39 5.07 21.19
CA ARG A 144 9.78 4.86 21.63
C ARG A 144 9.89 4.41 23.08
N ARG A 145 8.90 4.72 23.93
CA ARG A 145 8.93 4.35 25.35
C ARG A 145 8.55 2.90 25.54
N LYS A 146 7.56 2.43 24.79
CA LYS A 146 7.10 1.03 24.81
C LYS A 146 7.81 0.12 23.81
N GLU A 147 8.65 0.71 22.94
CA GLU A 147 9.32 0.04 21.82
C GLU A 147 8.39 -0.69 20.83
N ILE A 148 7.11 -0.28 20.78
CA ILE A 148 6.12 -0.86 19.88
C ILE A 148 5.96 -0.04 18.60
N ARG A 149 5.57 -0.72 17.53
CA ARG A 149 5.14 -0.13 16.27
C ARG A 149 3.67 -0.46 16.04
N ARG A 150 2.89 0.53 15.59
CA ARG A 150 1.44 0.41 15.37
C ARG A 150 1.03 1.15 14.11
N LEU A 151 0.08 0.58 13.38
CA LEU A 151 -0.67 1.29 12.36
C LEU A 151 -1.61 2.27 13.08
N LEU A 152 -1.22 3.54 13.10
CA LEU A 152 -1.88 4.60 13.86
C LEU A 152 -3.24 4.96 13.27
N GLU A 153 -3.28 5.16 11.95
CA GLU A 153 -4.51 5.50 11.25
C GLU A 153 -4.47 5.02 9.80
N VAL A 154 -5.64 4.71 9.26
CA VAL A 154 -5.86 4.47 7.83
C VAL A 154 -6.86 5.50 7.36
N VAL A 155 -6.44 6.34 6.42
CA VAL A 155 -7.21 7.46 5.90
C VAL A 155 -7.48 7.23 4.43
N GLU A 156 -8.74 7.22 4.05
CA GLU A 156 -9.19 7.17 2.67
C GLU A 156 -9.25 8.57 2.09
N LEU A 157 -8.80 8.75 0.85
CA LEU A 157 -8.89 10.03 0.15
C LEU A 157 -10.06 9.99 -0.82
N ALA A 158 -11.20 10.51 -0.37
CA ALA A 158 -12.38 10.66 -1.21
C ALA A 158 -12.26 11.92 -2.06
N GLY A 159 -12.54 11.82 -3.36
CA GLY A 159 -12.74 13.00 -4.20
C GLY A 159 -14.11 13.58 -3.90
N SER A 160 -14.20 14.88 -3.57
CA SER A 160 -15.51 15.53 -3.44
C SER A 160 -16.11 15.73 -4.84
N GLY A 161 -17.39 15.40 -5.01
CA GLY A 161 -18.05 15.35 -6.31
C GLY A 161 -18.29 16.72 -6.99
N SER A 162 -17.94 17.83 -6.33
CA SER A 162 -18.23 19.17 -6.82
C SER A 162 -17.06 20.15 -6.73
N ASP A 163 -16.02 19.86 -5.93
CA ASP A 163 -14.89 20.75 -5.77
C ASP A 163 -13.58 19.97 -5.91
N LYS A 164 -12.54 20.62 -6.44
CA LYS A 164 -11.22 20.00 -6.64
C LYS A 164 -10.49 19.67 -5.31
N SER A 165 -11.22 19.57 -4.20
CA SER A 165 -10.76 19.20 -2.87
C SER A 165 -10.74 17.68 -2.70
N VAL A 166 -9.65 17.21 -2.10
CA VAL A 166 -9.54 15.85 -1.59
C VAL A 166 -9.88 15.90 -0.12
N GLU A 167 -10.95 15.23 0.27
CA GLU A 167 -11.36 15.18 1.66
C GLU A 167 -10.83 13.89 2.30
N PRO A 168 -9.94 14.00 3.31
CA PRO A 168 -9.49 12.85 4.05
C PRO A 168 -10.63 12.28 4.90
N ASN A 169 -10.90 10.99 4.74
CA ASN A 169 -11.87 10.21 5.49
C ASN A 169 -11.11 9.19 6.37
N PRO A 170 -10.84 9.50 7.66
CA PRO A 170 -10.21 8.53 8.55
C PRO A 170 -11.12 7.33 8.78
N VAL A 171 -10.71 6.14 8.34
CA VAL A 171 -11.52 4.91 8.43
C VAL A 171 -11.20 4.17 9.72
N PHE A 172 -9.92 3.96 10.00
CA PHE A 172 -9.43 3.24 11.18
C PHE A 172 -8.46 4.08 11.98
N ARG A 173 -8.47 3.92 13.31
CA ARG A 173 -7.50 4.53 14.21
C ARG A 173 -7.14 3.58 15.34
N TRP A 174 -5.84 3.47 15.61
CA TRP A 174 -5.34 2.82 16.80
C TRP A 174 -5.45 3.77 18.01
N ILE A 175 -5.86 3.23 19.14
CA ILE A 175 -5.95 3.95 20.42
C ILE A 175 -5.01 3.36 21.47
N PRO A 176 -4.60 4.13 22.50
CA PRO A 176 -3.60 3.70 23.48
C PRO A 176 -3.91 2.42 24.29
N SER A 177 -5.17 1.96 24.30
CA SER A 177 -5.60 0.66 24.88
C SER A 177 -5.16 -0.55 24.04
N ASP A 178 -4.43 -0.31 22.95
CA ASP A 178 -3.98 -1.31 21.98
C ASP A 178 -5.09 -1.89 21.09
N GLU A 179 -6.07 -1.05 20.77
CA GLU A 179 -7.23 -1.41 19.95
C GLU A 179 -7.27 -0.56 18.69
N ILE A 180 -7.82 -1.12 17.59
CA ILE A 180 -8.15 -0.37 16.38
C ILE A 180 -9.66 -0.14 16.38
N ILE A 181 -10.06 1.13 16.43
CA ILE A 181 -11.45 1.55 16.31
C ILE A 181 -11.77 1.94 14.87
N THR A 182 -13.01 1.68 14.46
CA THR A 182 -13.56 2.20 13.20
C THR A 182 -14.13 3.59 13.47
N LEU A 183 -13.66 4.60 12.74
CA LEU A 183 -14.12 5.98 12.86
C LEU A 183 -15.21 6.29 11.85
N ASN A 184 -15.00 5.92 10.58
CA ASN A 184 -15.92 6.18 9.48
C ASN A 184 -16.02 4.95 8.57
N LYS A 185 -17.08 4.90 7.77
CA LYS A 185 -17.21 3.90 6.70
C LYS A 185 -16.31 4.29 5.52
N PRO A 186 -15.61 3.34 4.88
CA PRO A 186 -14.91 3.63 3.62
C PRO A 186 -15.95 3.96 2.55
N THR A 187 -15.85 5.10 1.90
CA THR A 187 -16.84 5.55 0.91
C THR A 187 -16.37 5.28 -0.51
N ARG A 188 -15.12 5.64 -0.82
CA ARG A 188 -14.54 5.48 -2.15
C ARG A 188 -14.40 4.00 -2.52
N VAL A 189 -13.84 3.18 -1.62
CA VAL A 189 -13.68 1.74 -1.87
C VAL A 189 -15.03 1.07 -2.08
N LEU A 190 -16.03 1.38 -1.24
CA LEU A 190 -17.38 0.84 -1.41
C LEU A 190 -18.00 1.25 -2.74
N ASN A 191 -17.89 2.52 -3.12
CA ASN A 191 -18.42 3.00 -4.39
C ASN A 191 -17.75 2.32 -5.59
N GLN A 192 -16.43 2.11 -5.55
CA GLN A 192 -15.71 1.39 -6.59
C GLN A 192 -16.12 -0.09 -6.66
N LEU A 193 -16.21 -0.78 -5.52
CA LEU A 193 -16.62 -2.18 -5.48
C LEU A 193 -18.07 -2.37 -5.94
N LYS A 194 -18.96 -1.46 -5.56
CA LYS A 194 -20.34 -1.46 -6.04
C LYS A 194 -20.42 -1.23 -7.54
N LEU A 195 -19.65 -0.27 -8.07
CA LEU A 195 -19.65 0.06 -9.49
C LEU A 195 -19.08 -1.07 -10.36
N TYR A 196 -17.92 -1.62 -9.99
CA TYR A 196 -17.18 -2.56 -10.84
C TYR A 196 -17.50 -4.02 -10.56
N ALA A 197 -17.92 -4.36 -9.33
CA ALA A 197 -18.18 -5.74 -8.92
C ALA A 197 -19.63 -5.98 -8.47
N GLY A 198 -20.49 -4.95 -8.48
CA GLY A 198 -21.87 -5.07 -7.99
C GLY A 198 -21.96 -5.37 -6.48
N MET A 199 -20.86 -5.19 -5.75
CA MET A 199 -20.77 -5.56 -4.34
C MET A 199 -21.46 -4.50 -3.47
N ASP A 200 -22.50 -4.91 -2.76
CA ASP A 200 -23.15 -4.06 -1.77
C ASP A 200 -22.36 -4.05 -0.44
N TYR A 201 -22.86 -3.29 0.53
CA TYR A 201 -22.19 -3.14 1.82
C TYR A 201 -22.14 -4.44 2.63
N ASP A 202 -23.19 -5.25 2.57
CA ASP A 202 -23.27 -6.49 3.35
C ASP A 202 -22.30 -7.54 2.78
N ALA A 203 -22.24 -7.66 1.45
CA ALA A 203 -21.26 -8.48 0.75
C ALA A 203 -19.82 -8.01 1.03
N PHE A 204 -19.58 -6.70 1.09
CA PHE A 204 -18.28 -6.15 1.48
C PHE A 204 -17.88 -6.56 2.90
N VAL A 205 -18.79 -6.41 3.88
CA VAL A 205 -18.55 -6.80 5.27
C VAL A 205 -18.31 -8.30 5.39
N GLN A 206 -19.05 -9.12 4.63
CA GLN A 206 -18.85 -10.57 4.60
C GLN A 206 -17.48 -10.94 4.02
N ASP A 207 -17.05 -10.32 2.90
CA ASP A 207 -15.73 -10.55 2.32
C ASP A 207 -14.60 -10.15 3.29
N GLN A 208 -14.78 -9.05 4.03
CA GLN A 208 -13.84 -8.65 5.09
C GLN A 208 -13.75 -9.71 6.19
N ARG A 209 -14.87 -10.21 6.71
CA ARG A 209 -14.89 -11.26 7.74
C ARG A 209 -14.19 -12.53 7.29
N GLN A 210 -14.43 -12.95 6.04
CA GLN A 210 -13.79 -14.11 5.43
C GLN A 210 -12.26 -13.94 5.35
N ARG A 211 -11.77 -12.77 4.91
CA ARG A 211 -10.33 -12.46 4.89
C ARG A 211 -9.72 -12.43 6.27
N VAL A 212 -10.38 -11.81 7.25
CA VAL A 212 -9.93 -11.77 8.65
C VAL A 212 -9.80 -13.18 9.20
N ALA A 213 -10.78 -14.06 8.96
CA ALA A 213 -10.71 -15.45 9.41
C ALA A 213 -9.51 -16.22 8.85
N VAL A 214 -9.15 -15.98 7.58
CA VAL A 214 -7.95 -16.57 6.97
C VAL A 214 -6.68 -16.05 7.63
N LEU A 215 -6.58 -14.74 7.87
CA LEU A 215 -5.43 -14.14 8.54
C LEU A 215 -5.29 -14.63 9.99
N ASP A 216 -6.39 -14.68 10.74
CA ASP A 216 -6.42 -15.22 12.11
C ASP A 216 -5.99 -16.69 12.15
N TRP A 217 -6.40 -17.48 11.16
CA TRP A 217 -5.99 -18.87 11.04
C TRP A 217 -4.48 -19.00 10.82
N LEU A 218 -3.89 -18.15 9.96
CA LEU A 218 -2.43 -18.11 9.76
C LEU A 218 -1.69 -17.76 11.07
N VAL A 219 -2.18 -16.75 11.81
CA VAL A 219 -1.59 -16.35 13.10
C VAL A 219 -1.68 -17.46 14.13
N LYS A 220 -2.85 -18.08 14.29
CA LYS A 220 -3.06 -19.22 15.21
C LYS A 220 -2.18 -20.41 14.85
N GLY A 221 -1.99 -20.67 13.56
CA GLY A 221 -1.09 -21.69 13.03
C GLY A 221 0.39 -21.33 13.11
N LYS A 222 0.75 -20.12 13.58
CA LYS A 222 2.12 -19.59 13.62
C LYS A 222 2.81 -19.61 12.24
N VAL A 223 2.05 -19.42 11.17
CA VAL A 223 2.58 -19.32 9.82
C VAL A 223 3.17 -17.93 9.63
N ASN A 224 4.49 -17.83 9.67
CA ASN A 224 5.24 -16.56 9.62
C ASN A 224 6.30 -16.49 8.51
N ASP A 225 6.39 -17.54 7.70
CA ASP A 225 7.23 -17.58 6.50
C ASP A 225 6.53 -16.92 5.31
N ILE A 226 7.27 -16.12 4.54
CA ILE A 226 6.69 -15.31 3.46
C ILE A 226 6.14 -16.16 2.33
N ASP A 227 6.81 -17.26 1.97
CA ASP A 227 6.36 -18.17 0.92
C ASP A 227 5.13 -18.97 1.39
N ALA A 228 5.11 -19.39 2.65
CA ALA A 228 3.97 -20.08 3.24
C ALA A 228 2.72 -19.18 3.29
N VAL A 229 2.85 -17.93 3.74
CA VAL A 229 1.76 -16.94 3.71
C VAL A 229 1.32 -16.70 2.27
N GLY A 230 2.27 -16.42 1.36
CA GLY A 230 1.99 -16.19 -0.05
C GLY A 230 1.19 -17.32 -0.70
N LYS A 231 1.54 -18.58 -0.43
CA LYS A 231 0.82 -19.75 -0.97
C LYS A 231 -0.65 -19.78 -0.56
N ILE A 232 -0.94 -19.48 0.70
CA ILE A 232 -2.33 -19.45 1.20
C ILE A 232 -3.10 -18.27 0.60
N ILE A 233 -2.48 -17.10 0.48
CA ILE A 233 -3.09 -15.94 -0.20
C ILE A 233 -3.36 -16.26 -1.68
N SER A 234 -2.41 -16.89 -2.38
CA SER A 234 -2.58 -17.33 -3.76
C SER A 234 -3.72 -18.35 -3.91
N GLU A 235 -3.81 -19.33 -3.00
CA GLU A 235 -4.91 -20.30 -2.98
C GLU A 235 -6.25 -19.61 -2.71
N TYR A 236 -6.29 -18.57 -1.86
CA TYR A 236 -7.51 -17.79 -1.60
C TYR A 236 -8.01 -17.06 -2.85
N TYR A 237 -7.11 -16.48 -3.65
CA TYR A 237 -7.49 -15.84 -4.91
C TYR A 237 -7.98 -16.84 -5.97
N ASN A 238 -7.38 -18.04 -6.03
CA ASN A 238 -7.73 -19.04 -7.04
C ASN A 238 -8.93 -19.93 -6.64
N SER A 239 -9.14 -20.15 -5.34
CA SER A 239 -10.10 -21.11 -4.80
C SER A 239 -10.55 -20.71 -3.39
N LYS A 240 -11.21 -19.55 -3.29
CA LYS A 240 -11.72 -18.96 -2.05
C LYS A 240 -12.45 -19.96 -1.16
N ASP A 241 -13.45 -20.68 -1.69
CA ASP A 241 -14.26 -21.63 -0.91
C ASP A 241 -13.45 -22.77 -0.30
N LYS A 242 -12.41 -23.22 -1.00
CA LYS A 242 -11.53 -24.30 -0.52
C LYS A 242 -10.73 -23.82 0.69
N VAL A 243 -10.19 -22.61 0.63
CA VAL A 243 -9.46 -22.00 1.76
C VAL A 243 -10.41 -21.75 2.93
N LEU A 244 -11.61 -21.22 2.69
CA LEU A 244 -12.61 -20.97 3.73
C LEU A 244 -13.01 -22.26 4.46
N LYS A 245 -13.22 -23.36 3.72
CA LYS A 245 -13.46 -24.68 4.32
C LYS A 245 -12.27 -25.15 5.16
N ARG A 246 -11.04 -24.97 4.66
CA ARG A 246 -9.81 -25.36 5.37
C ARG A 246 -9.61 -24.60 6.68
N VAL A 247 -9.95 -23.31 6.72
CA VAL A 247 -9.84 -22.50 7.94
C VAL A 247 -11.06 -22.66 8.87
N GLY A 248 -12.05 -23.46 8.47
CA GLY A 248 -13.24 -23.74 9.27
C GLY A 248 -14.20 -22.55 9.38
N TYR A 249 -14.16 -21.63 8.42
CA TYR A 249 -15.11 -20.51 8.38
C TYR A 249 -16.52 -21.02 8.10
N LYS A 250 -17.49 -20.59 8.90
CA LYS A 250 -18.92 -20.85 8.71
C LYS A 250 -19.62 -19.49 8.59
N ASP A 251 -20.41 -19.31 7.54
CA ASP A 251 -21.19 -18.09 7.29
C ASP A 251 -22.20 -17.79 8.41
#